data_AF-A0A850DWJ6-F1
#
_entry.id   AF-A0A850DWJ6-F1
#
_cell.length_a   1.000
_cell.length_b   1.000
_cell.length_c   1.000
_cell.angle_alpha   90.00
_cell.angle_beta   90.00
_cell.angle_gamma   90.00
#
_symmetry.space_group_name_H-M   'P 1'
#
loop_
_entity.id
_entity.type
_entity.pdbx_description
1 polymer ?
#
loop_
_entity_poly.entity_id
_entity_poly.type
_entity_poly.pdbx_seq_one_letter_code
_entity_poly.pdbx_strand_id
1 'polypeptide(L)' 'MTGLDEHEDWILLSDAARRVKRDPRVLRRWAAEGMRTRTINGARYTKLRYVFLWNREHGRRTRNQ' A
#
# COMPACT_ATOMS: atom_id res chain seq x y z
N MET A 1 15.97 11.99 5.84
CA MET A 1 15.32 10.66 5.87
C MET A 1 15.37 10.07 4.47
N THR A 2 16.55 9.60 4.04
CA THR A 2 16.79 9.07 2.69
C THR A 2 17.41 7.70 2.87
N GLY A 3 16.56 6.67 2.92
CA GLY A 3 17.01 5.29 3.16
C GLY A 3 15.94 4.24 2.89
N LEU A 4 14.86 4.59 2.18
CA LEU A 4 13.82 3.63 1.79
C LEU A 4 13.91 3.22 0.32
N ASP A 5 14.77 3.84 -0.50
CA ASP A 5 14.68 3.70 -1.96
C ASP A 5 15.46 2.53 -2.57
N GLU A 6 16.45 1.95 -1.88
CA GLU A 6 17.38 1.00 -2.54
C GLU A 6 17.09 -0.48 -2.26
N HIS A 7 16.21 -0.80 -1.29
CA HIS A 7 15.83 -2.18 -0.94
C HIS A 7 14.31 -2.36 -0.79
N GLU A 8 13.51 -1.65 -1.57
CA GLU A 8 12.07 -1.89 -1.55
C GLU A 8 11.68 -3.11 -2.36
N ASP A 9 11.76 -4.25 -1.67
CA ASP A 9 11.17 -5.51 -2.10
C ASP A 9 9.65 -5.40 -2.22
N TRP A 10 9.11 -6.21 -3.12
CA TRP A 10 7.68 -6.44 -3.19
C TRP A 10 7.23 -7.16 -1.93
N ILE A 11 6.35 -6.53 -1.17
CA ILE A 11 5.79 -7.10 0.06
C ILE A 11 4.35 -7.47 -0.14
N LEU A 12 3.88 -8.49 0.56
CA LEU A 12 2.49 -8.93 0.49
C LEU A 12 1.56 -7.77 0.89
N LEU A 13 0.47 -7.58 0.16
CA LEU A 13 -0.46 -6.47 0.37
C LEU A 13 -1.03 -6.44 1.80
N SER A 14 -1.26 -7.61 2.39
CA SER A 14 -1.70 -7.73 3.79
C SER A 14 -0.62 -7.29 4.78
N ASP A 15 0.65 -7.58 4.52
CA ASP A 15 1.75 -7.15 5.39
C ASP A 15 2.07 -5.67 5.21
N ALA A 16 1.89 -5.14 3.99
CA ALA A 16 1.93 -3.71 3.73
C ALA A 16 0.91 -2.97 4.60
N ALA A 17 -0.32 -3.49 4.68
CA ALA A 17 -1.40 -2.91 5.50
C ALA A 17 -1.00 -2.83 6.98
N ARG A 18 -0.41 -3.91 7.52
CA ARG A 18 0.10 -3.95 8.90
C ARG A 18 1.20 -2.92 9.13
N ARG A 19 2.16 -2.82 8.20
CA ARG A 19 3.27 -1.85 8.29
C ARG A 19 2.79 -0.40 8.29
N VAL A 20 1.80 -0.07 7.47
CA VAL A 20 1.22 1.28 7.44
C VAL A 20 0.09 1.49 8.46
N LYS A 21 -0.14 0.51 9.35
CA LYS A 21 -1.21 0.52 10.36
C LYS A 21 -2.60 0.85 9.77
N ARG A 22 -2.93 0.23 8.63
CA ARG A 22 -4.23 0.34 7.95
C ARG A 22 -4.93 -1.01 7.90
N ASP A 23 -6.25 -0.97 7.80
CA ASP A 23 -7.05 -2.16 7.54
C ASP A 23 -6.68 -2.76 6.16
N PRO A 24 -6.41 -4.08 6.05
CA PRO A 24 -6.17 -4.75 4.76
C PRO A 24 -7.27 -4.54 3.71
N ARG A 25 -8.52 -4.27 4.13
CA ARG A 25 -9.64 -3.91 3.24
C ARG A 25 -9.40 -2.56 2.55
N VAL A 26 -8.79 -1.60 3.23
CA VAL A 26 -8.45 -0.29 2.65
C VAL A 26 -7.40 -0.45 1.56
N LEU A 27 -6.34 -1.23 1.79
CA LEU A 27 -5.34 -1.48 0.76
C LEU A 27 -5.87 -2.31 -0.41
N ARG A 28 -6.82 -3.23 -0.17
CA ARG A 28 -7.53 -3.93 -1.24
C ARG A 28 -8.38 -2.98 -2.08
N ARG A 29 -9.07 -2.03 -1.44
CA ARG A 29 -9.82 -0.98 -2.13
C ARG A 29 -8.89 -0.09 -2.96
N TRP A 30 -7.77 0.37 -2.38
CA TRP A 30 -6.77 1.15 -3.14
C TRP A 30 -6.22 0.38 -4.33
N ALA A 31 -5.95 -0.92 -4.19
CA ALA A 31 -5.53 -1.76 -5.30
C ALA A 31 -6.60 -1.87 -6.40
N ALA A 32 -7.89 -1.88 -6.04
CA ALA A 32 -9.00 -1.84 -7.00
C ALA A 32 -9.17 -0.45 -7.64
N GLU A 33 -8.82 0.62 -6.92
CA GLU A 33 -8.84 2.01 -7.39
C GLU A 33 -7.63 2.39 -8.27
N GLY A 34 -6.68 1.46 -8.46
CA GLY A 34 -5.52 1.66 -9.36
C GLY A 34 -4.17 1.74 -8.65
N MET A 35 -4.09 1.50 -7.33
CA MET A 35 -2.81 1.46 -6.62
C MET A 35 -1.93 0.36 -7.21
N ARG A 36 -0.67 0.72 -7.51
CA ARG A 36 0.28 -0.17 -8.18
C ARG A 36 0.54 -1.42 -7.34
N THR A 37 0.10 -2.56 -7.86
CA THR A 37 0.29 -3.88 -7.26
C THR A 37 0.75 -4.89 -8.31
N ARG A 38 1.25 -6.04 -7.87
CA ARG A 38 1.62 -7.16 -8.73
C ARG A 38 1.10 -8.46 -8.14
N THR A 39 0.57 -9.34 -8.97
CA THR A 39 0.19 -10.70 -8.54
C THR A 39 1.36 -11.65 -8.78
N ILE A 40 1.76 -12.40 -7.75
CA ILE A 40 2.81 -13.41 -7.79
C ILE A 40 2.24 -14.64 -7.07
N ASN A 41 2.17 -15.80 -7.75
CA ASN A 41 1.63 -17.04 -7.19
C ASN A 41 0.24 -16.90 -6.53
N GLY A 42 -0.67 -16.13 -7.15
CA GLY A 42 -2.02 -15.89 -6.64
C GLY A 42 -2.11 -14.90 -5.48
N ALA A 43 -0.98 -14.47 -4.91
CA ALA A 43 -0.92 -13.47 -3.87
C ALA A 43 -0.61 -12.08 -4.47
N ARG A 44 -1.17 -11.02 -3.86
CA ARG A 44 -1.00 -9.64 -4.33
C ARG A 44 0.07 -8.94 -3.51
N TYR A 45 1.03 -8.34 -4.19
CA TYR A 45 2.17 -7.64 -3.61
C TYR A 45 2.15 -6.17 -3.99
N THR A 46 2.77 -5.33 -3.17
CA THR A 46 2.98 -3.91 -3.41
C THR A 46 4.33 -3.47 -2.86
N LYS A 47 4.76 -2.25 -3.20
CA LYS A 47 5.88 -1.58 -2.53
C LYS A 47 5.32 -0.60 -1.50
N LEU A 48 5.98 -0.44 -0.37
CA LEU A 48 5.52 0.49 0.68
C LEU A 48 5.43 1.92 0.15
N ARG A 49 6.35 2.37 -0.72
CA ARG A 49 6.30 3.70 -1.34
C ARG A 49 4.99 3.95 -2.07
N TYR A 50 4.45 2.94 -2.77
CA TYR A 50 3.18 3.09 -3.47
C TYR A 50 2.03 3.25 -2.48
N VAL A 51 2.06 2.50 -1.37
CA VAL A 51 1.09 2.63 -0.29
C VAL A 51 1.21 3.99 0.40
N PHE A 52 2.42 4.50 0.64
CA PHE A 52 2.64 5.81 1.25
C PHE A 52 2.20 6.96 0.35
N LEU A 53 2.53 6.91 -0.95
CA LEU A 53 2.07 7.88 -1.95
C LEU A 53 0.53 7.89 -2.02
N TRP A 54 -0.07 6.71 -2.16
CA TRP A 54 -1.53 6.59 -2.21
C TRP A 54 -2.20 7.05 -0.92
N ASN A 55 -1.62 6.72 0.25
CA ASN A 55 -2.13 7.20 1.54
C ASN A 55 -2.00 8.73 1.68
N ARG A 56 -0.98 9.35 1.10
CA ARG A 56 -0.83 10.82 1.09
C ARG A 56 -1.88 11.48 0.19
N GLU A 57 -2.15 10.90 -0.97
CA GLU A 57 -3.10 11.42 -1.97
C GLU A 57 -4.56 11.15 -1.59
N HIS A 58 -4.86 9.93 -1.13
CA HIS A 58 -6.22 9.45 -0.88
C HIS A 58 -6.56 9.28 0.60
N GLY A 59 -5.57 9.12 1.50
CA GLY A 59 -5.80 8.86 2.92
C GLY A 59 -6.35 10.05 3.71
N ARG A 60 -6.20 11.29 3.21
CA ARG A 60 -6.79 12.51 3.80
C ARG A 60 -8.30 12.63 3.63
N ARG A 61 -8.92 11.88 2.70
CA ARG A 61 -10.38 11.91 2.50
C ARG A 61 -11.19 11.21 3.59
N THR A 62 -10.54 10.54 4.54
CA THR A 62 -11.20 9.72 5.58
C THR A 62 -11.37 10.41 6.94
N ARG A 63 -11.15 11.72 7.05
CA ARG A 63 -11.25 12.46 8.33
C ARG A 63 -12.45 13.40 8.44
N ASN A 64 -13.51 13.16 7.66
CA ASN A 64 -14.80 13.85 7.74
C ASN A 64 -15.93 12.84 7.41
N GLN A 65 -16.18 11.89 8.29
CA GLN A 65 -17.49 11.24 8.47
C GLN A 65 -17.62 10.86 9.94
#